data_AF-A0A953P0Q4-F1
#
_entry.id   AF-A0A953P0Q4-F1
#
_cell.length_a   1.000
_cell.length_b   1.000
_cell.length_c   1.000
_cell.angle_alpha   90.00
_cell.angle_beta   90.00
_cell.angle_gamma   90.00
#
_symmetry.space_group_name_H-M   'P 1'
#
loop_
_entity.id
_entity.type
_entity.pdbx_description
1 polymer ?
#
loop_
_entity_poly.entity_id
_entity_poly.type
_entity_poly.pdbx_seq_one_letter_code
_entity_poly.pdbx_strand_id
1 'polypeptide(L)'
;MEVRLTPDQESFVRQAIASGRFSRAEDAIAEALSLWEERERKRAEFLATLDDARASLARGEGRTITQESMRELADEVKQRGQARLAAERQAPR
;
A
#
# COMPACT_ATOMS: atom_id res chain seq x y z
N MET A 1 8.16 14.16 -26.45
CA MET A 1 7.62 15.02 -25.39
C MET A 1 8.74 15.94 -24.94
N GLU A 2 8.53 17.26 -24.94
CA GLU A 2 9.50 18.21 -24.40
C GLU A 2 9.09 18.53 -22.96
N VAL A 3 9.98 18.29 -21.99
CA VAL A 3 9.74 18.56 -20.56
C VAL A 3 10.69 19.68 -20.14
N ARG A 4 10.14 20.74 -19.57
CA ARG A 4 10.92 21.84 -19.00
C ARG A 4 11.01 21.66 -17.50
N LEU A 5 12.22 21.44 -17.01
CA LEU A 5 12.51 21.35 -15.58
C LEU A 5 12.49 22.76 -14.96
N THR A 6 12.20 22.82 -13.67
CA THR A 6 12.43 24.07 -12.93
C THR A 6 13.94 24.31 -12.77
N PRO A 7 14.39 25.56 -12.56
CA PRO A 7 15.82 25.85 -12.34
C PRO A 7 16.44 25.02 -11.21
N ASP A 8 15.67 24.74 -10.15
CA ASP A 8 16.12 23.91 -9.03
C ASP A 8 16.28 22.44 -9.41
N GLN A 9 15.34 21.90 -10.20
CA GLN A 9 15.43 20.54 -10.71
C GLN A 9 16.64 20.37 -11.64
N GLU A 10 16.90 21.35 -12.52
CA GLU A 10 18.11 21.35 -13.35
C GLU A 10 19.38 21.37 -12.51
N SER A 11 19.41 22.20 -11.45
CA SER A 11 20.54 22.28 -10.52
C SER A 11 20.79 20.93 -9.84
N PHE A 12 19.74 20.28 -9.36
CA PHE A 12 19.83 18.98 -8.70
C PHE A 12 20.30 17.88 -9.67
N VAL A 13 19.79 17.86 -10.90
CA VAL A 13 20.23 16.94 -11.95
C VAL A 13 21.70 17.18 -12.30
N ARG A 14 22.13 18.43 -12.46
CA ARG A 14 23.54 18.76 -12.72
C ARG A 14 24.46 18.27 -11.59
N GLN A 15 24.06 18.41 -10.33
CA GLN A 15 24.84 17.89 -9.19
C GLN A 15 24.93 16.37 -9.18
N ALA A 16 23.83 15.68 -9.52
CA ALA A 16 23.80 14.23 -9.60
C ALA A 16 24.67 13.70 -10.76
N ILE A 17 24.74 14.43 -11.88
CA ILE A 17 25.68 14.11 -12.97
C ILE A 17 27.12 14.38 -12.57
N ALA A 18 27.40 15.54 -11.96
CA ALA A 18 28.75 15.92 -11.52
C ALA A 18 29.33 14.96 -10.47
N SER A 19 28.47 14.37 -9.63
CA SER A 19 28.87 13.33 -8.66
C SER A 19 28.98 11.92 -9.27
N GLY A 20 28.64 11.75 -10.55
CA GLY A 20 28.68 10.47 -11.25
C GLY A 20 27.50 9.54 -10.95
N ARG A 21 26.47 9.99 -10.23
CA ARG A 21 25.26 9.20 -9.98
C ARG A 21 24.47 8.94 -11.26
N PHE A 22 24.42 9.92 -12.16
CA PHE A 22 23.80 9.78 -13.47
C PHE A 22 24.76 10.17 -14.60
N SER A 23 24.59 9.56 -15.77
CA SER A 23 25.39 9.90 -16.95
C SER A 23 24.82 11.12 -17.69
N ARG A 24 23.49 11.29 -17.64
CA ARG A 24 22.75 12.35 -18.32
C ARG A 24 21.43 12.66 -17.60
N ALA A 25 20.78 13.76 -17.98
CA ALA A 25 19.55 14.22 -17.34
C ALA A 25 18.38 13.25 -17.53
N GLU A 26 18.33 12.57 -18.68
CA GLU A 26 17.28 11.61 -19.03
C GLU A 26 17.24 10.43 -18.06
N ASP A 27 18.39 10.02 -17.51
CA ASP A 27 18.45 8.92 -16.55
C ASP A 27 17.75 9.30 -15.23
N ALA A 28 17.94 10.54 -14.78
CA ALA A 28 17.28 11.08 -13.59
C ALA A 28 15.76 11.23 -13.79
N ILE A 29 15.34 11.63 -14.99
CA ILE A 29 13.92 11.74 -15.35
C ILE A 29 13.28 10.34 -15.41
N ALA A 30 13.97 9.36 -15.98
CA ALA A 30 13.49 7.98 -16.04
C ALA A 30 13.33 7.36 -14.64
N GLU A 31 14.27 7.60 -13.72
CA GLU A 31 14.13 7.18 -12.32
C GLU A 31 12.94 7.88 -11.64
N ALA A 32 12.78 9.19 -11.83
CA ALA A 32 11.67 9.94 -11.26
C ALA A 32 10.30 9.44 -11.75
N LEU A 33 10.18 9.10 -13.04
CA LEU A 33 8.97 8.51 -13.62
C LEU A 33 8.72 7.11 -13.09
N SER A 34 9.76 6.28 -12.97
CA SER A 34 9.63 4.93 -12.40
C SER A 34 9.11 4.96 -10.96
N LEU A 35 9.65 5.87 -10.14
CA LEU A 35 9.20 6.08 -8.75
C LEU A 35 7.76 6.61 -8.71
N TRP A 36 7.39 7.49 -9.64
CA TRP A 36 6.03 7.99 -9.76
C TRP A 36 5.05 6.88 -10.14
N GLU A 37 5.38 6.06 -11.13
CA GLU A 37 4.55 4.92 -11.58
C GLU A 37 4.32 3.91 -10.45
N GLU A 38 5.37 3.56 -9.70
CA GLU A 38 5.25 2.66 -8.55
C GLU A 38 4.30 3.24 -7.49
N ARG A 39 4.44 4.54 -7.21
CA ARG A 39 3.56 5.24 -6.27
C ARG A 39 2.11 5.26 -6.75
N GLU A 40 1.86 5.56 -8.02
CA GLU A 40 0.50 5.59 -8.56
C GLU A 40 -0.12 4.19 -8.60
N ARG A 41 0.67 3.14 -8.86
CA ARG A 41 0.19 1.75 -8.76
C ARG A 41 -0.26 1.41 -7.33
N LYS A 42 0.59 1.69 -6.34
CA LYS A 42 0.24 1.50 -4.91
C LYS A 42 -0.97 2.32 -4.49
N ARG A 43 -1.08 3.56 -4.99
CA ARG A 43 -2.24 4.42 -4.74
C ARG A 43 -3.52 3.82 -5.32
N ALA A 44 -3.48 3.31 -6.55
CA ALA A 44 -4.62 2.67 -7.18
C ALA A 44 -5.06 1.40 -6.43
N GLU A 45 -4.11 0.55 -6.04
CA GLU A 45 -4.36 -0.63 -5.20
C GLU A 45 -5.02 -0.24 -3.88
N PHE A 46 -4.49 0.77 -3.19
CA PHE A 46 -5.08 1.26 -1.93
C PHE A 46 -6.50 1.79 -2.13
N LEU A 47 -6.75 2.59 -3.17
CA LEU A 47 -8.09 3.09 -3.47
C LEU A 47 -9.08 1.94 -3.73
N ALA A 48 -8.67 0.90 -4.45
CA ALA A 48 -9.49 -0.29 -4.64
C ALA A 48 -9.86 -0.96 -3.29
N THR A 49 -8.93 -1.03 -2.33
CA THR A 49 -9.26 -1.56 -0.99
C THR A 49 -10.32 -0.73 -0.24
N LEU A 50 -10.32 0.60 -0.45
CA LEU A 50 -11.33 1.49 0.15
C LEU A 50 -12.69 1.35 -0.51
N ASP A 51 -12.72 1.18 -1.83
CA ASP A 51 -13.96 0.93 -2.57
C ASP A 51 -14.59 -0.41 -2.16
N ASP A 52 -13.77 -1.46 -2.03
CA ASP A 52 -14.21 -2.76 -1.54
C ASP A 52 -14.77 -2.68 -0.11
N ALA A 53 -14.08 -1.97 0.79
CA ALA A 53 -14.55 -1.74 2.15
C ALA A 53 -15.88 -0.98 2.19
N ARG A 54 -16.03 0.05 1.34
CA ARG A 54 -17.28 0.80 1.22
C ARG A 54 -18.42 -0.06 0.70
N ALA A 55 -18.16 -0.91 -0.30
CA ALA A 55 -19.14 -1.85 -0.83
C ALA A 55 -19.54 -2.90 0.21
N SER A 56 -18.61 -3.40 1.01
CA SER A 56 -18.86 -4.31 2.14
C SER A 56 -19.82 -3.69 3.17
N LEU A 57 -19.57 -2.43 3.55
CA LEU A 57 -20.48 -1.70 4.43
C LEU A 57 -21.87 -1.51 3.83
N ALA A 58 -21.97 -1.19 2.54
CA ALA A 58 -23.24 -1.04 1.84
C ALA A 58 -24.04 -2.36 1.76
N ARG A 59 -23.36 -3.51 1.74
CA ARG A 59 -23.98 -4.84 1.84
C ARG A 59 -24.38 -5.24 3.27
N GLY A 60 -24.08 -4.41 4.27
CA GLY A 60 -24.39 -4.69 5.68
C GLY A 60 -23.42 -5.65 6.35
N GLU A 61 -22.23 -5.88 5.78
CA GLU A 61 -21.20 -6.73 6.37
C GLU A 61 -20.47 -6.06 7.55
N GLY A 62 -20.72 -4.76 7.76
CA GLY A 62 -20.21 -4.01 8.91
C GLY A 62 -20.90 -4.38 10.22
N ARG A 63 -20.20 -4.19 11.34
CA ARG A 63 -20.73 -4.39 12.70
C ARG A 63 -20.84 -3.04 13.41
N THR A 64 -22.01 -2.76 13.99
CA THR A 64 -22.18 -1.58 14.85
C THR A 64 -21.37 -1.78 16.13
N ILE A 65 -20.59 -0.78 16.52
CA ILE A 65 -19.73 -0.88 17.72
C ILE A 65 -20.57 -0.60 18.97
N THR A 66 -20.86 -1.66 19.71
CA THR A 66 -21.46 -1.65 21.06
C THR A 66 -20.66 -2.52 22.02
N GLN A 67 -20.84 -2.37 23.32
CA GLN A 67 -20.15 -3.20 24.31
C GLN A 67 -20.45 -4.70 24.11
N GLU A 68 -21.71 -5.04 23.82
CA GLU A 68 -22.14 -6.42 23.53
C GLU A 68 -21.46 -6.96 22.27
N SER A 69 -21.56 -6.23 21.15
CA SER A 69 -20.98 -6.66 19.86
C SER A 69 -19.46 -6.88 19.91
N MET A 70 -18.75 -6.13 20.77
CA MET A 70 -17.30 -6.25 20.96
C MET A 70 -16.95 -7.45 21.84
N ARG A 71 -17.79 -7.79 22.84
CA ARG A 71 -17.65 -9.03 23.62
C ARG A 71 -17.85 -10.25 22.72
N GLU A 72 -18.91 -10.25 21.93
CA GLU A 72 -19.19 -11.32 20.95
C GLU A 72 -18.05 -11.46 19.94
N LEU A 73 -17.53 -10.33 19.42
CA LEU A 73 -16.38 -10.34 18.50
C LEU A 73 -15.14 -10.96 19.15
N ALA A 74 -14.84 -10.58 20.40
CA ALA A 74 -13.68 -11.10 21.11
C ALA A 74 -13.78 -12.61 21.33
N ASP A 75 -14.95 -13.10 21.71
CA ASP A 75 -15.21 -14.53 21.90
C ASP A 75 -15.10 -15.30 20.57
N GLU A 76 -15.65 -14.76 19.49
CA GLU A 76 -15.57 -15.34 18.14
C GLU A 76 -14.10 -15.43 17.66
N VAL A 77 -13.32 -14.35 17.82
CA VAL A 77 -11.89 -14.32 17.47
C VAL A 77 -11.11 -15.34 18.29
N LYS A 78 -11.39 -15.45 19.60
CA LYS A 78 -10.75 -16.43 20.49
C LYS A 78 -11.04 -17.85 20.06
N GLN A 79 -12.30 -18.19 19.78
CA GLN A 79 -12.69 -19.53 19.34
C GLN A 79 -12.03 -19.90 18.01
N ARG A 80 -12.04 -19.00 17.03
CA ARG A 80 -11.36 -19.22 15.74
C ARG A 80 -9.86 -19.44 15.91
N GLY A 81 -9.21 -18.64 16.76
CA GLY A 81 -7.79 -18.81 17.07
C GLY A 81 -7.49 -20.16 17.71
N GLN A 82 -8.30 -20.60 18.67
CA GLN A 82 -8.15 -21.91 19.31
C GLN A 82 -8.34 -23.07 18.32
N ALA A 83 -9.35 -22.98 17.46
CA ALA A 83 -9.59 -23.98 16.42
C ALA A 83 -8.42 -24.08 15.44
N ARG A 84 -7.86 -22.93 15.01
CA ARG A 84 -6.68 -22.91 14.12
C ARG A 84 -5.46 -23.56 14.78
N LEU A 85 -5.17 -23.20 16.03
CA LEU A 85 -4.06 -23.80 16.79
C LEU A 85 -4.23 -25.30 17.02
N ALA A 86 -5.46 -25.76 17.27
CA ALA A 86 -5.75 -27.18 17.40
C ALA A 86 -5.50 -27.93 16.08
N ALA A 87 -5.94 -27.36 14.95
CA ALA A 87 -5.71 -27.93 13.62
C ALA A 87 -4.22 -27.98 13.26
N GLU A 88 -3.47 -26.90 13.51
CA GLU A 88 -2.01 -26.84 13.31
C GLU A 88 -1.26 -27.91 14.12
N ARG A 89 -1.73 -28.21 15.34
CA ARG A 89 -1.15 -29.28 16.19
C ARG A 89 -1.47 -30.70 15.71
N GLN A 90 -2.55 -30.87 14.97
CA GLN A 90 -3.00 -32.17 14.45
C GLN A 90 -2.48 -32.45 13.03
N ALA A 91 -2.02 -31.42 12.31
CA ALA A 91 -1.41 -31.59 11.01
C ALA A 91 -0.07 -32.34 11.13
N PRO A 92 0.13 -33.43 10.37
CA PRO A 92 1.42 -34.10 10.32
C PRO A 92 2.48 -33.18 9.70
N ARG A 93 3.70 -33.31 10.21
CA ARG A 93 4.86 -32.48 9.87
C ARG A 93 5.35 -32.70 8.43
#